data_AF-A0A7Y4XST6-F1
#
_entry.id   AF-A0A7Y4XST6-F1
#
_cell.length_a   1.000
_cell.length_b   1.000
_cell.length_c   1.000
_cell.angle_alpha   90.00
_cell.angle_beta   90.00
_cell.angle_gamma   90.00
#
_symmetry.space_group_name_H-M   'P 1'
#
loop_
_entity.id
_entity.type
_entity.pdbx_description
1 polymer ?
#
loop_
_entity_poly.entity_id
_entity_poly.type
_entity_poly.pdbx_seq_one_letter_code
_entity_poly.pdbx_strand_id
1 'polypeptide(L)'
;MENDKIRFENFHTTAKNAIDELMKISECIKTDFQKMNPSLLFDMQKYHAKAWESWLNHKQNYVKQSVIRNLKQGIEEGFFRPEINTEILAIVRLETIQKTFEGQIFPAESFNIADVNIQLFEHFVYGILTDKGRKAYEKSKLQPNNPELISQPIL
;
A
#
# COMPACT_ATOMS: atom_id res chain seq x y z
N MET A 1 12.06 2.34 9.23
CA MET A 1 12.22 3.64 8.53
C MET A 1 13.35 3.61 7.52
N GLU A 2 14.64 3.52 7.91
CA GLU A 2 15.74 3.49 6.91
C GLU A 2 15.71 2.21 6.04
N ASN A 3 15.49 1.05 6.66
CA ASN A 3 15.32 -0.21 5.92
C ASN A 3 14.10 -0.19 4.99
N ASP A 4 13.01 0.49 5.38
CA ASP A 4 11.82 0.63 4.54
C ASP A 4 12.12 1.50 3.32
N LYS A 5 12.89 2.57 3.52
CA LYS A 5 13.36 3.43 2.43
C LYS A 5 14.20 2.65 1.42
N ILE A 6 15.20 1.90 1.89
CA ILE A 6 16.05 1.08 1.00
C ILE A 6 15.18 0.06 0.25
N ARG A 7 14.22 -0.57 0.94
CA ARG A 7 13.35 -1.58 0.35
C ARG A 7 12.43 -1.01 -0.73
N PHE A 8 11.80 0.14 -0.50
CA PHE A 8 10.90 0.77 -1.48
C PHE A 8 11.67 1.32 -2.68
N GLU A 9 12.88 1.84 -2.47
CA GLU A 9 13.77 2.22 -3.56
C GLU A 9 14.19 0.99 -4.40
N ASN A 10 14.46 -0.13 -3.74
CA ASN A 10 14.76 -1.38 -4.43
C ASN A 10 13.56 -1.89 -5.23
N PHE A 11 12.33 -1.78 -4.71
CA PHE A 11 11.14 -2.15 -5.46
C PHE A 11 11.00 -1.33 -6.74
N HIS A 12 11.19 -0.02 -6.64
CA HIS A 12 11.14 0.88 -7.79
C HIS A 12 12.19 0.52 -8.84
N THR A 13 13.46 0.42 -8.44
CA THR A 13 14.59 0.20 -9.36
C THR A 13 14.60 -1.18 -10.00
N THR A 14 14.01 -2.18 -9.34
CA THR A 14 13.92 -3.56 -9.88
C THR A 14 12.57 -3.85 -10.55
N ALA A 15 11.59 -2.95 -10.45
CA ALA A 15 10.28 -3.15 -11.05
C ALA A 15 10.34 -2.94 -12.56
N LYS A 16 9.64 -3.81 -13.29
CA LYS A 16 9.55 -3.71 -14.76
C LYS A 16 8.66 -2.54 -15.21
N ASN A 17 7.67 -2.18 -14.38
CA ASN A 17 6.69 -1.13 -14.62
C ASN A 17 5.95 -0.80 -13.31
N ALA A 18 5.06 0.18 -13.34
CA ALA A 18 4.31 0.63 -12.17
C ALA A 18 3.42 -0.47 -11.55
N ILE A 19 2.89 -1.39 -12.36
CA ILE A 19 2.09 -2.54 -11.88
C ILE A 19 2.97 -3.53 -11.11
N ASP A 20 4.15 -3.84 -11.63
CA ASP A 20 5.11 -4.74 -10.98
C ASP A 20 5.60 -4.18 -9.64
N GLU A 21 5.81 -2.86 -9.54
CA GLU A 21 6.11 -2.18 -8.27
C GLU A 21 4.95 -2.35 -7.26
N LEU A 22 3.70 -2.18 -7.70
CA LEU A 22 2.53 -2.40 -6.84
C LEU A 22 2.43 -3.86 -6.34
N MET A 23 2.79 -4.85 -7.15
CA MET A 23 2.79 -6.25 -6.72
C MET A 23 3.81 -6.51 -5.62
N LYS A 24 5.03 -5.98 -5.77
CA LYS A 24 6.09 -6.08 -4.75
C LYS A 24 5.69 -5.38 -3.45
N ILE A 25 5.05 -4.21 -3.56
CA ILE A 25 4.51 -3.50 -2.40
C ILE A 25 3.41 -4.33 -1.72
N SER A 26 2.53 -4.99 -2.48
CA SER A 26 1.47 -5.85 -1.93
C SER A 26 2.03 -7.01 -1.11
N GLU A 27 3.06 -7.70 -1.61
CA GLU A 27 3.74 -8.81 -0.92
C GLU A 27 4.42 -8.32 0.37
N CYS A 28 5.03 -7.15 0.31
CA CYS A 28 5.63 -6.47 1.45
C CYS A 28 4.60 -6.15 2.54
N ILE A 29 3.47 -5.52 2.17
CA ILE A 29 2.37 -5.20 3.10
C ILE A 29 1.89 -6.45 3.80
N LYS A 30 1.63 -7.53 3.06
CA LYS A 30 1.16 -8.78 3.65
C LYS A 30 2.13 -9.30 4.71
N THR A 31 3.42 -9.37 4.38
CA THR A 31 4.45 -9.90 5.27
C THR A 31 4.64 -9.05 6.52
N ASP A 32 4.65 -7.73 6.37
CA ASP A 32 4.91 -6.80 7.48
C ASP A 32 3.71 -6.74 8.44
N PHE A 33 2.49 -6.65 7.89
CA PHE A 33 1.28 -6.51 8.70
C PHE A 33 0.88 -7.81 9.40
N GLN A 34 1.23 -8.98 8.86
CA GLN A 34 1.05 -10.26 9.56
C GLN A 34 1.93 -10.38 10.81
N LYS A 35 3.09 -9.71 10.83
CA LYS A 35 4.06 -9.79 11.94
C LYS A 35 3.92 -8.63 12.93
N MET A 36 3.09 -7.65 12.61
CA MET A 36 2.96 -6.43 13.40
C MET A 36 1.95 -6.61 14.53
N ASN A 37 2.30 -6.13 15.73
CA ASN A 37 1.32 -5.98 16.81
C ASN A 37 0.38 -4.79 16.47
N PRO A 38 -0.94 -5.00 16.32
CA PRO A 38 -1.90 -3.94 15.95
C PRO A 38 -1.87 -2.73 16.90
N SER A 39 -1.56 -2.95 18.18
CA SER A 39 -1.51 -1.88 19.19
C SER A 39 -0.26 -1.01 19.10
N LEU A 40 0.80 -1.45 18.40
CA LEU A 40 2.10 -0.76 18.36
C LEU A 40 1.97 0.69 17.87
N LEU A 41 1.21 0.93 16.81
CA LEU A 41 1.07 2.26 16.24
C LEU A 41 0.25 3.18 17.17
N PHE A 42 -0.79 2.63 17.80
CA PHE A 42 -1.61 3.34 18.77
C PHE A 42 -0.81 3.72 20.02
N ASP A 43 -0.04 2.78 20.57
CA ASP A 43 0.81 3.02 21.74
C ASP A 43 1.92 4.03 21.43
N MET A 44 2.50 3.96 20.23
CA MET A 44 3.48 4.95 19.78
C MET A 44 2.89 6.36 19.70
N GLN A 45 1.66 6.50 19.15
CA GLN A 45 0.96 7.78 19.09
C GLN A 45 0.63 8.32 20.48
N LYS A 46 0.19 7.47 21.41
CA LYS A 46 -0.31 7.87 22.72
C LYS A 46 0.80 8.13 23.74
N TYR A 47 1.87 7.35 23.71
CA TYR A 47 2.89 7.35 24.77
C TYR A 47 4.27 7.80 24.30
N HIS A 48 4.53 7.86 22.99
CA HIS A 48 5.87 8.11 22.43
C HIS A 48 5.90 9.22 21.38
N ALA A 49 5.60 10.46 21.78
CA ALA A 49 5.48 11.63 20.90
C ALA A 49 6.66 11.83 19.92
N LYS A 50 7.91 11.64 20.36
CA LYS A 50 9.10 11.77 19.49
C LYS A 50 9.16 10.70 18.40
N ALA A 51 8.83 9.45 18.75
CA ALA A 51 8.78 8.35 17.79
C ALA A 51 7.61 8.55 16.80
N TRP A 52 6.48 9.05 17.30
CA TRP A 52 5.33 9.42 16.49
C TRP A 52 5.63 10.53 15.47
N GLU A 53 6.32 11.59 15.89
CA GLU A 53 6.76 12.67 14.99
C GLU A 53 7.71 12.15 13.90
N SER A 54 8.66 11.29 14.28
CA SER A 54 9.58 10.65 13.32
C SER A 54 8.83 9.79 12.29
N TRP A 55 7.84 9.02 12.74
CA TRP A 55 6.96 8.23 11.88
C TRP A 55 6.16 9.11 10.91
N LEU A 56 5.53 10.18 11.40
CA LEU A 56 4.79 11.13 10.56
C LEU A 56 5.68 11.76 9.49
N ASN A 57 6.89 12.16 9.88
CA ASN A 57 7.87 12.75 8.98
C ASN A 57 8.31 11.76 7.88
N HIS A 58 8.57 10.51 8.25
CA HIS A 58 8.90 9.45 7.29
C HIS A 58 7.74 9.18 6.31
N LYS A 59 6.51 9.05 6.83
CA LYS A 59 5.30 8.88 6.04
C LYS A 59 5.15 10.02 5.02
N GLN A 60 5.18 11.27 5.48
CA GLN A 60 4.93 12.43 4.63
C GLN A 60 6.02 12.70 3.60
N ASN A 61 7.30 12.51 3.96
CA ASN A 61 8.40 12.88 3.07
C ASN A 61 8.84 11.75 2.15
N TYR A 62 8.71 10.50 2.58
CA TYR A 62 9.22 9.37 1.81
C TYR A 62 8.12 8.53 1.19
N VAL A 63 7.21 7.98 2.02
CA VAL A 63 6.15 7.09 1.53
C VAL A 63 5.25 7.83 0.54
N LYS A 64 4.86 9.07 0.86
CA LYS A 64 4.09 9.92 -0.05
C LYS A 64 4.77 10.08 -1.42
N GLN A 65 6.06 10.38 -1.43
CA GLN A 65 6.81 10.63 -2.66
C GLN A 65 6.96 9.35 -3.49
N SER A 66 7.13 8.20 -2.83
CA SER A 66 7.12 6.90 -3.50
C SER A 66 5.77 6.62 -4.19
N VAL A 67 4.65 6.92 -3.51
CA VAL A 67 3.31 6.75 -4.11
C VAL A 67 3.11 7.71 -5.28
N ILE A 68 3.45 9.00 -5.12
CA ILE A 68 3.36 9.98 -6.22
C ILE A 68 4.19 9.54 -7.42
N ARG A 69 5.42 9.09 -7.20
CA ARG A 69 6.31 8.60 -8.26
C ARG A 69 5.70 7.43 -9.01
N ASN A 70 5.25 6.40 -8.30
CA ASN A 70 4.62 5.23 -8.93
C ASN A 70 3.35 5.64 -9.72
N LEU A 71 2.52 6.52 -9.17
CA LEU A 71 1.34 7.04 -9.85
C LEU A 71 1.70 7.78 -11.15
N LYS A 72 2.71 8.66 -11.13
CA LYS A 72 3.18 9.38 -12.32
C LYS A 72 3.71 8.42 -13.37
N GLN A 73 4.55 7.46 -12.97
CA GLN A 73 5.07 6.43 -13.87
C GLN A 73 3.94 5.61 -14.51
N GLY A 74 2.95 5.16 -13.74
CA GLY A 74 1.86 4.36 -14.29
C GLY A 74 0.91 5.16 -15.20
N ILE A 75 0.80 6.48 -15.03
CA ILE A 75 0.13 7.37 -15.98
C ILE A 75 0.93 7.43 -17.29
N GLU A 76 2.24 7.65 -17.22
CA GLU A 76 3.14 7.69 -18.40
C GLU A 76 3.13 6.35 -19.17
N GLU A 77 3.08 5.22 -18.45
CA GLU A 77 2.98 3.88 -19.03
C GLU A 77 1.55 3.54 -19.54
N GLY A 78 0.55 4.38 -19.24
CA GLY A 78 -0.86 4.20 -19.61
C GLY A 78 -1.60 3.13 -18.80
N PHE A 79 -1.04 2.68 -17.67
CA PHE A 79 -1.69 1.75 -16.75
C PHE A 79 -2.63 2.44 -15.77
N PHE A 80 -2.37 3.70 -15.42
CA PHE A 80 -3.21 4.47 -14.50
C PHE A 80 -3.96 5.58 -15.23
N ARG A 81 -5.13 5.92 -14.68
CA ARG A 81 -6.04 6.92 -15.23
C ARG A 81 -5.36 8.30 -15.32
N PRO A 82 -5.29 8.93 -16.50
CA PRO A 82 -4.53 10.16 -16.69
C PRO A 82 -5.13 11.39 -15.99
N GLU A 83 -6.42 11.35 -15.65
CA GLU A 83 -7.15 12.46 -15.01
C GLU A 83 -6.98 12.53 -13.49
N ILE A 84 -6.34 11.54 -12.86
CA ILE A 84 -6.19 11.51 -11.40
C ILE A 84 -5.18 12.56 -10.93
N ASN A 85 -5.48 13.19 -9.81
CA ASN A 85 -4.51 14.04 -9.12
C ASN A 85 -3.61 13.17 -8.22
N THR A 86 -2.33 13.06 -8.57
CA THR A 86 -1.39 12.15 -7.89
C THR A 86 -1.15 12.52 -6.43
N GLU A 87 -1.15 13.80 -6.11
CA GLU A 87 -0.92 14.33 -4.77
C GLU A 87 -2.10 14.04 -3.85
N ILE A 88 -3.34 14.21 -4.34
CA ILE A 88 -4.56 13.87 -3.61
C ILE A 88 -4.59 12.37 -3.32
N LEU A 89 -4.38 11.53 -4.33
CA LEU A 89 -4.45 10.08 -4.14
C LEU A 89 -3.31 9.53 -3.28
N ALA A 90 -2.13 10.13 -3.33
CA ALA A 90 -1.05 9.79 -2.41
C ALA A 90 -1.42 10.11 -0.96
N ILE A 91 -2.02 11.28 -0.69
CA ILE A 91 -2.49 11.64 0.66
C ILE A 91 -3.56 10.64 1.13
N VAL A 92 -4.57 10.35 0.30
CA VAL A 92 -5.61 9.37 0.63
C VAL A 92 -5.00 8.01 0.93
N ARG A 93 -4.06 7.53 0.11
CA ARG A 93 -3.38 6.25 0.34
C ARG A 93 -2.65 6.23 1.69
N LEU A 94 -1.93 7.29 2.01
CA LEU A 94 -1.22 7.43 3.28
C LEU A 94 -2.16 7.45 4.49
N GLU A 95 -3.27 8.16 4.40
CA GLU A 95 -4.26 8.23 5.47
C GLU A 95 -4.98 6.90 5.65
N THR A 96 -5.37 6.22 4.58
CA THR A 96 -6.01 4.88 4.67
C THR A 96 -5.13 3.86 5.39
N ILE A 97 -3.80 3.84 5.12
CA ILE A 97 -2.85 2.97 5.85
C ILE A 97 -2.92 3.24 7.36
N GLN A 98 -2.85 4.51 7.76
CA GLN A 98 -2.88 4.88 9.17
C GLN A 98 -4.23 4.52 9.82
N LYS A 99 -5.35 4.76 9.12
CA LYS A 99 -6.69 4.45 9.61
C LYS A 99 -6.93 2.97 9.85
N THR A 100 -6.22 2.09 9.15
CA THR A 100 -6.34 0.65 9.41
C THR A 100 -6.01 0.28 10.86
N PHE A 101 -5.08 0.99 11.50
CA PHE A 101 -4.65 0.74 12.87
C PHE A 101 -5.57 1.33 13.93
N GLU A 102 -6.60 2.10 13.54
CA GLU A 102 -7.54 2.67 14.49
C GLU A 102 -8.58 1.61 14.88
N GLY A 103 -8.44 1.03 16.07
CA GLY A 103 -9.34 -0.01 16.58
C GLY A 103 -10.81 0.41 16.71
N GLN A 104 -11.09 1.72 16.71
CA GLN A 104 -12.46 2.27 16.64
C GLN A 104 -13.09 2.13 15.25
N ILE A 105 -12.27 2.03 14.19
CA ILE A 105 -12.71 1.85 12.80
C ILE A 105 -12.68 0.37 12.44
N PHE A 106 -11.58 -0.31 12.79
CA PHE A 106 -11.39 -1.75 12.55
C PHE A 106 -11.04 -2.47 13.86
N PRO A 107 -12.05 -2.86 14.66
CA PRO A 107 -11.81 -3.60 15.90
C PRO A 107 -11.07 -4.91 15.65
N ALA A 108 -9.97 -5.16 16.39
CA ALA A 108 -9.15 -6.36 16.25
C ALA A 108 -9.91 -7.66 16.59
N GLU A 109 -11.00 -7.57 17.33
CA GLU A 109 -11.91 -8.68 17.64
C GLU A 109 -12.70 -9.15 16.41
N SER A 110 -12.89 -8.27 15.42
CA SER A 110 -13.70 -8.52 14.23
C SER A 110 -12.88 -8.56 12.94
N PHE A 111 -11.71 -7.91 12.92
CA PHE A 111 -10.93 -7.73 11.70
C PHE A 111 -9.45 -8.07 11.89
N ASN A 112 -8.91 -8.85 10.97
CA ASN A 112 -7.47 -9.02 10.81
C ASN A 112 -6.89 -7.81 10.07
N ILE A 113 -5.90 -7.15 10.67
CA ILE A 113 -5.31 -5.92 10.13
C ILE A 113 -4.62 -6.11 8.77
N ALA A 114 -4.03 -7.29 8.53
CA ALA A 114 -3.39 -7.61 7.26
C ALA A 114 -4.44 -7.72 6.16
N ASP A 115 -5.58 -8.37 6.44
CA ASP A 115 -6.69 -8.50 5.49
C ASP A 115 -7.30 -7.13 5.17
N VAL A 116 -7.52 -6.28 6.19
CA VAL A 116 -8.01 -4.90 5.99
C VAL A 116 -7.06 -4.12 5.07
N ASN A 117 -5.74 -4.20 5.31
CA ASN A 117 -4.78 -3.47 4.49
C ASN A 117 -4.72 -3.99 3.05
N ILE A 118 -4.80 -5.30 2.84
CA ILE A 118 -4.85 -5.90 1.49
C ILE A 118 -6.11 -5.43 0.77
N GLN A 119 -7.28 -5.51 1.41
CA GLN A 119 -8.54 -5.09 0.80
C GLN A 119 -8.55 -3.60 0.43
N LEU A 120 -8.06 -2.73 1.32
CA LEU A 120 -7.96 -1.29 1.03
C LEU A 120 -6.89 -0.97 -0.03
N PHE A 121 -5.81 -1.75 -0.07
CA PHE A 121 -4.81 -1.64 -1.13
C PHE A 121 -5.39 -2.03 -2.49
N GLU A 122 -6.09 -3.15 -2.58
CA GLU A 122 -6.76 -3.58 -3.82
C GLU A 122 -7.82 -2.57 -4.26
N HIS A 123 -8.62 -2.05 -3.32
CA HIS A 123 -9.59 -0.99 -3.59
C HIS A 123 -8.91 0.24 -4.20
N PHE A 124 -7.80 0.69 -3.62
CA PHE A 124 -7.01 1.79 -4.16
C PHE A 124 -6.50 1.49 -5.57
N VAL A 125 -5.91 0.31 -5.79
CA VAL A 125 -5.36 -0.09 -7.08
C VAL A 125 -6.45 -0.17 -8.15
N TYR A 126 -7.54 -0.91 -7.93
CA TYR A 126 -8.67 -0.95 -8.87
C TYR A 126 -9.31 0.41 -9.10
N GLY A 127 -9.23 1.30 -8.12
CA GLY A 127 -9.66 2.68 -8.22
C GLY A 127 -8.82 3.52 -9.17
N ILE A 128 -7.57 3.19 -9.49
CA ILE A 128 -6.68 4.04 -10.32
C ILE A 128 -6.37 3.47 -11.71
N LEU A 129 -6.72 2.21 -11.98
CA LEU A 129 -6.34 1.52 -13.22
C LEU A 129 -7.17 1.99 -14.42
N THR A 130 -6.52 2.07 -15.58
CA THR A 130 -7.19 2.02 -16.90
C THR A 130 -7.57 0.58 -17.24
N ASP A 131 -8.29 0.35 -18.35
CA ASP A 131 -8.55 -1.01 -18.84
C ASP A 131 -7.25 -1.78 -19.18
N LYS A 132 -6.24 -1.07 -19.69
CA LYS A 132 -4.90 -1.63 -19.93
C LYS A 132 -4.23 -2.03 -18.61
N GLY A 133 -4.28 -1.13 -17.63
CA GLY A 133 -3.77 -1.39 -16.27
C GLY A 133 -4.46 -2.57 -15.61
N ARG A 134 -5.79 -2.63 -15.67
CA ARG A 134 -6.60 -3.72 -15.11
C ARG A 134 -6.19 -5.08 -15.65
N LYS A 135 -6.09 -5.21 -16.97
CA LYS A 135 -5.63 -6.46 -17.61
C LYS A 135 -4.21 -6.83 -17.18
N ALA A 136 -3.30 -5.86 -17.07
CA ALA A 136 -1.93 -6.10 -16.62
C ALA A 136 -1.89 -6.54 -15.15
N TYR A 137 -2.64 -5.87 -14.28
CA TYR A 137 -2.73 -6.18 -12.85
C TYR A 137 -3.31 -7.57 -12.61
N GLU A 138 -4.45 -7.90 -13.22
CA GLU A 138 -5.07 -9.22 -13.11
C GLU A 138 -4.17 -10.34 -13.62
N LYS A 139 -3.46 -10.10 -14.74
CA LYS A 139 -2.45 -11.05 -15.23
C LYS A 139 -1.31 -11.25 -14.23
N SER A 140 -0.85 -10.21 -13.55
CA SER A 140 0.19 -10.32 -12.52
C SER A 140 -0.29 -11.08 -11.28
N LYS A 141 -1.56 -10.93 -10.89
CA LYS A 141 -2.16 -11.68 -9.77
C LYS A 141 -2.24 -13.20 -10.03
N LEU A 142 -2.39 -13.61 -11.29
CA LEU A 142 -2.51 -15.02 -11.68
C LEU A 142 -1.17 -15.76 -11.83
N GLN A 143 -0.04 -15.06 -11.69
CA GLN A 143 1.27 -15.71 -11.83
C GLN A 143 1.56 -16.59 -10.60
N PRO A 144 2.13 -17.80 -10.78
CA PRO A 144 2.32 -18.80 -9.72
C PRO A 144 3.26 -18.36 -8.59
N ASN A 145 3.96 -17.24 -8.76
CA ASN A 145 4.79 -16.63 -7.72
C ASN A 145 4.00 -15.73 -6.76
N ASN A 146 2.69 -15.58 -6.94
CA ASN A 146 1.82 -14.80 -6.06
C ASN A 146 0.51 -15.56 -5.72
N PRO A 147 0.60 -16.77 -5.10
CA PRO A 147 -0.50 -17.72 -4.99
C PRO A 147 -1.70 -17.28 -4.14
N GLU A 148 -1.62 -16.14 -3.47
CA GLU A 148 -2.55 -15.79 -2.38
C GLU A 148 -3.38 -14.52 -2.66
N LEU A 149 -3.29 -13.97 -3.87
CA LEU A 149 -4.14 -12.88 -4.37
C LEU A 149 -5.34 -13.37 -5.19
N ILE A 150 -5.47 -14.70 -5.32
CA ILE A 150 -6.70 -15.38 -5.73
C ILE A 150 -7.59 -15.38 -4.49
N SER A 151 -8.36 -14.29 -4.32
CA SER A 151 -9.44 -14.23 -3.34
C SER A 151 -10.27 -15.52 -3.42
N GLN A 152 -10.41 -16.21 -2.29
CA GLN A 152 -11.42 -17.25 -2.13
C GLN A 152 -12.80 -16.70 -2.51
N PRO A 153 -13.74 -17.55 -2.95
CA PRO A 153 -15.09 -17.10 -3.29
C PRO A 153 -15.67 -16.37 -2.08
N ILE A 154 -16.14 -15.14 -2.30
CA ILE A 154 -16.97 -14.45 -1.33
C ILE A 154 -18.20 -15.34 -1.13
N LEU A 155 -18.38 -15.85 0.10
CA LEU A 155 -19.59 -16.56 0.52
C LEU A 155 -20.82 -15.65 0.42
#